data_AF-A0A442SZV8-F1
#
_entry.id   AF-A0A442SZV8-F1
#
_cell.length_a   1.000
_cell.length_b   1.000
_cell.length_c   1.000
_cell.angle_alpha   90.00
_cell.angle_beta   90.00
_cell.angle_gamma   90.00
#
_symmetry.space_group_name_H-M   'P 1'
#
loop_
_entity.id
_entity.type
_entity.pdbx_description
1 polymer ?
#
loop_
_entity_poly.entity_id
_entity_poly.type
_entity_poly.pdbx_seq_one_letter_code
_entity_poly.pdbx_strand_id
1 'polypeptide(L)'
;MALHTFNGRFVAGLALAGFMLTAAGCQSGGSSMLGFGKKDTTPPPPPDPKVLASQLLAYCPKVTLRDGTAFFNTYAKGSQKPKKKAATLDAETAALDASSGQQDDSAKIVYQASITDVTRDCIRANGSLTMKIAVAGKVVPGPMFSPGTITMPIRIAVMHGKEVLYSQLHQHQVQVTNPSSATQFVFTDSNVVAPEPTARDYQVFAGYDEGPPKKTDKKVAAAE
;
A
#
# COMPACT_ATOMS: atom_id res chain seq x y z
N MET A 1 41.55 -41.97 -6.36
CA MET A 1 42.61 -41.09 -6.91
C MET A 1 42.20 -39.67 -6.53
N ALA A 2 42.61 -39.03 -5.43
CA ALA A 2 43.97 -38.76 -4.93
C ALA A 2 44.87 -38.20 -6.05
N LEU A 3 45.57 -37.08 -5.94
CA LEU A 3 45.81 -36.03 -4.93
C LEU A 3 46.68 -34.96 -5.63
N HIS A 4 46.64 -33.70 -5.14
CA HIS A 4 47.77 -32.74 -5.09
C HIS A 4 48.21 -32.02 -6.41
N THR A 5 48.74 -30.79 -6.45
CA THR A 5 49.31 -29.91 -5.39
C THR A 5 49.52 -28.49 -5.93
N PHE A 6 49.47 -27.54 -4.99
CA PHE A 6 50.15 -26.26 -4.94
C PHE A 6 51.66 -26.31 -5.29
N ASN A 7 52.15 -25.25 -5.97
CA ASN A 7 53.31 -24.40 -5.60
C ASN A 7 53.58 -23.43 -6.77
N GLY A 8 53.94 -22.16 -6.61
CA GLY A 8 54.61 -21.52 -5.50
C GLY A 8 55.90 -20.89 -6.03
N ARG A 9 55.99 -19.56 -5.87
CA ARG A 9 57.24 -18.75 -5.81
C ARG A 9 57.87 -18.36 -7.16
N PHE A 10 58.49 -17.17 -7.15
CA PHE A 10 58.94 -16.30 -8.26
C PHE A 10 57.78 -15.47 -8.81
N VAL A 11 57.59 -14.21 -8.39
CA VAL A 11 58.52 -13.09 -8.60
C VAL A 11 58.45 -12.12 -7.41
N ALA A 12 59.60 -11.90 -6.77
CA ALA A 12 59.86 -10.78 -5.87
C ALA A 12 60.84 -9.83 -6.57
N GLY A 13 60.59 -8.51 -6.50
CA GLY A 13 61.48 -7.47 -7.03
C GLY A 13 60.68 -6.25 -7.55
N LEU A 14 60.19 -5.36 -6.68
CA LEU A 14 60.87 -4.13 -6.22
C LEU A 14 60.77 -2.98 -7.24
N ALA A 15 59.84 -2.04 -7.01
CA ALA A 15 60.04 -0.61 -7.27
C ALA A 15 58.92 0.24 -6.65
N LEU A 16 59.32 1.11 -5.74
CA LEU A 16 58.57 2.22 -5.20
C LEU A 16 58.00 3.13 -6.30
N ALA A 17 56.69 3.40 -6.28
CA ALA A 17 56.13 4.68 -6.70
C ALA A 17 54.67 4.83 -6.23
N GLY A 18 54.44 5.87 -5.42
CA GLY A 18 53.23 6.68 -5.53
C GLY A 18 51.94 6.16 -4.91
N PHE A 19 51.74 6.49 -3.63
CA PHE A 19 50.42 6.70 -3.05
C PHE A 19 49.73 7.86 -3.79
N MET A 20 48.86 7.56 -4.75
CA MET A 20 47.92 8.53 -5.30
C MET A 20 46.53 8.21 -4.77
N LEU A 21 46.22 8.82 -3.63
CA LEU A 21 44.89 8.90 -3.06
C LEU A 21 44.06 9.84 -3.96
N THR A 22 43.48 9.29 -5.02
CA THR A 22 42.50 10.00 -5.85
C THR A 22 41.18 10.07 -5.09
N ALA A 23 41.09 11.05 -4.19
CA ALA A 23 39.82 11.57 -3.72
C ALA A 23 39.11 12.25 -4.89
N ALA A 24 38.40 11.46 -5.70
CA ALA A 24 37.37 11.98 -6.60
C ALA A 24 36.21 12.45 -5.74
N GLY A 25 36.32 13.69 -5.24
CA GLY A 25 35.23 14.42 -4.66
C GLY A 25 34.14 14.62 -5.71
N CYS A 26 32.97 14.06 -5.45
CA CYS A 26 31.74 14.43 -6.13
C CYS A 26 31.32 15.81 -5.60
N GLN A 27 31.84 16.89 -6.21
CA GLN A 27 31.36 18.25 -5.97
C GLN A 27 30.14 18.47 -6.88
N SER A 28 28.95 18.21 -6.36
CA SER A 28 27.69 18.58 -6.98
C SER A 28 27.11 19.79 -6.27
N GLY A 29 27.07 20.92 -6.98
CA GLY A 29 26.17 22.03 -6.71
C GLY A 29 26.73 23.20 -5.90
N GLY A 30 27.15 24.25 -6.61
CA GLY A 30 26.91 25.63 -6.16
C GLY A 30 28.10 26.45 -5.68
N SER A 31 28.60 27.28 -6.59
CA SER A 31 28.97 28.69 -6.35
C SER A 31 30.37 29.05 -5.82
N SER A 32 31.01 29.88 -6.64
CA SER A 32 31.93 30.98 -6.28
C SER A 32 33.39 30.66 -5.98
N MET A 33 34.17 30.57 -7.06
CA MET A 33 35.59 30.94 -7.09
C MET A 33 35.86 31.86 -8.29
N LEU A 34 35.32 33.09 -8.31
CA LEU A 34 35.77 34.17 -9.21
C LEU A 34 35.30 35.53 -8.66
N GLY A 35 36.23 36.49 -8.51
CA GLY A 35 35.92 37.92 -8.63
C GLY A 35 35.85 38.74 -7.35
N PHE A 36 36.94 39.48 -7.09
CA PHE A 36 36.92 40.72 -6.32
C PHE A 36 35.92 41.73 -6.94
N GLY A 37 35.08 42.33 -6.09
CA GLY A 37 34.48 43.64 -6.34
C GLY A 37 33.07 43.68 -6.93
N LYS A 38 32.03 43.51 -6.09
CA LYS A 38 30.78 44.29 -6.21
C LYS A 38 29.97 44.25 -4.91
N LYS A 39 29.81 45.42 -4.28
CA LYS A 39 28.67 45.72 -3.39
C LYS A 39 27.42 45.69 -4.28
N ASP A 40 26.42 44.91 -3.92
CA ASP A 40 25.04 45.39 -3.70
C ASP A 40 24.06 44.21 -3.47
N THR A 41 23.55 44.18 -2.23
CA THR A 41 22.12 44.16 -1.89
C THR A 41 21.25 43.15 -2.65
N THR A 42 21.28 41.89 -2.21
CA THR A 42 20.21 40.92 -2.51
C THR A 42 19.49 40.58 -1.20
N PRO A 43 18.14 40.70 -1.11
CA PRO A 43 17.40 40.30 0.08
C PRO A 43 17.64 38.82 0.40
N PRO A 44 17.76 38.43 1.69
CA PRO A 44 17.93 37.03 2.04
C PRO A 44 16.72 36.22 1.55
N PRO A 45 16.92 35.00 0.99
CA PRO A 45 15.82 34.08 0.73
C PRO A 45 15.04 33.83 2.03
N PRO A 46 13.72 33.61 1.96
CA PRO A 46 12.91 33.37 3.15
C PRO A 46 13.54 32.23 3.96
N PRO A 47 13.62 32.34 5.29
CA PRO A 47 14.19 31.28 6.10
C PRO A 47 13.41 30.00 5.84
N ASP A 48 14.12 28.92 5.49
CA ASP A 48 13.54 27.59 5.48
C ASP A 48 12.76 27.40 6.79
N PRO A 49 11.47 27.00 6.74
CA PRO A 49 10.67 26.89 7.94
C PRO A 49 11.40 25.95 8.88
N LYS A 50 11.85 26.48 10.02
CA LYS A 50 12.57 25.73 11.05
C LYS A 50 11.71 24.54 11.44
N VAL A 51 12.03 23.37 10.89
CA VAL A 51 11.30 22.15 11.16
C VAL A 51 11.50 21.85 12.65
N LEU A 52 10.43 21.97 13.44
CA LEU A 52 10.49 21.76 14.88
C LEU A 52 10.88 20.31 15.17
N ALA A 53 11.62 20.04 16.25
CA ALA A 53 11.94 18.67 16.66
C ALA A 53 10.68 17.79 16.81
N SER A 54 9.55 18.40 17.17
CA SER A 54 8.21 17.79 17.21
C SER A 54 7.72 17.29 15.85
N GLN A 55 8.11 17.93 14.75
CA GLN A 55 7.83 17.49 13.38
C GLN A 55 8.79 16.37 12.94
N LEU A 56 10.01 16.30 13.49
CA LEU A 56 10.96 15.22 13.17
C LEU A 56 10.63 13.90 13.92
N LEU A 57 9.98 13.96 15.09
CA LEU A 57 9.55 12.79 15.86
C LEU A 57 8.10 12.36 15.58
N ALA A 58 7.52 12.92 14.53
CA ALA A 58 6.10 12.84 14.24
C ALA A 58 5.68 11.40 13.84
N TYR A 59 5.13 10.66 14.80
CA TYR A 59 4.64 9.29 14.61
C TYR A 59 3.47 9.21 13.62
N CYS A 60 3.66 8.63 12.43
CA CYS A 60 2.54 8.33 11.54
C CYS A 60 2.05 6.90 11.82
N PRO A 61 0.76 6.70 12.17
CA PRO A 61 0.21 5.38 12.43
C PRO A 61 0.48 4.41 11.28
N LYS A 62 0.75 3.14 11.61
CA LYS A 62 0.95 2.12 10.59
C LYS A 62 -0.40 1.82 9.91
N VAL A 63 -0.37 1.75 8.57
CA VAL A 63 -1.49 1.21 7.81
C VAL A 63 -1.22 -0.26 7.56
N THR A 64 -2.22 -1.08 7.85
CA THR A 64 -2.19 -2.52 7.64
C THR A 64 -3.37 -2.91 6.76
N LEU A 65 -3.13 -3.78 5.78
CA LEU A 65 -4.19 -4.42 5.03
C LEU A 65 -4.94 -5.38 5.96
N ARG A 66 -6.27 -5.31 6.02
CA ARG A 66 -7.04 -6.19 6.91
C ARG A 66 -7.05 -7.61 6.33
N ASP A 67 -6.69 -8.59 7.15
CA ASP A 67 -6.61 -9.99 6.74
C ASP A 67 -7.92 -10.46 6.09
N GLY A 68 -7.81 -11.08 4.90
CA GLY A 68 -8.97 -11.55 4.12
C GLY A 68 -9.70 -10.48 3.30
N THR A 69 -9.29 -9.21 3.35
CA THR A 69 -9.87 -8.11 2.53
C THR A 69 -8.93 -7.62 1.41
N ALA A 70 -7.83 -8.34 1.20
CA ALA A 70 -6.84 -8.04 0.17
C ALA A 70 -7.33 -8.33 -1.26
N PHE A 71 -8.28 -9.25 -1.40
CA PHE A 71 -8.76 -9.74 -2.69
C PHE A 71 -10.26 -9.49 -2.84
N PHE A 72 -10.68 -9.12 -4.05
CA PHE A 72 -12.07 -8.93 -4.43
C PHE A 72 -12.34 -9.61 -5.76
N ASN A 73 -13.19 -10.63 -5.74
CA ASN A 73 -13.57 -11.41 -6.92
C ASN A 73 -14.97 -11.00 -7.38
N THR A 74 -15.11 -10.82 -8.69
CA THR A 74 -16.41 -10.65 -9.36
C THR A 74 -16.71 -11.87 -10.21
N TYR A 75 -17.99 -12.23 -10.27
CA TYR A 75 -18.46 -13.44 -10.93
C TYR A 75 -19.43 -13.10 -12.06
N ALA A 76 -19.54 -13.99 -13.04
CA ALA A 76 -20.42 -13.79 -14.19
C ALA A 76 -21.89 -13.68 -13.73
N LYS A 77 -22.64 -12.75 -14.33
CA LYS A 77 -24.08 -12.57 -14.07
C LYS A 77 -24.83 -13.85 -14.49
N GLY A 78 -25.19 -14.66 -13.50
CA GLY A 78 -25.83 -15.98 -13.68
C GLY A 78 -25.40 -17.00 -12.62
N SER A 79 -24.23 -16.82 -12.02
CA SER A 79 -23.75 -17.55 -10.86
C SER A 79 -23.82 -16.66 -9.62
N GLN A 80 -24.78 -16.94 -8.75
CA GLN A 80 -24.92 -16.28 -7.45
C GLN A 80 -23.60 -16.41 -6.66
N LYS A 81 -23.12 -15.31 -6.05
CA LYS A 81 -22.13 -15.40 -4.96
C LYS A 81 -22.64 -16.44 -3.95
N PRO A 82 -21.88 -17.49 -3.59
CA PRO A 82 -22.36 -18.45 -2.63
C PRO A 82 -22.63 -17.72 -1.31
N LYS A 83 -23.90 -17.77 -0.87
CA LYS A 83 -24.25 -17.44 0.51
C LYS A 83 -23.35 -18.30 1.38
N LYS A 84 -22.54 -17.67 2.24
CA LYS A 84 -21.87 -18.35 3.36
C LYS A 84 -22.91 -19.29 3.99
N LYS A 85 -22.73 -20.60 3.88
CA LYS A 85 -23.45 -21.55 4.73
C LYS A 85 -23.02 -21.22 6.14
N ALA A 86 -23.85 -20.45 6.83
CA ALA A 86 -23.91 -20.50 8.28
C ALA A 86 -24.36 -21.93 8.63
N ALA A 87 -23.41 -22.77 9.01
CA ALA A 87 -23.67 -23.99 9.74
C ALA A 87 -22.40 -24.33 10.52
N THR A 88 -22.42 -23.92 11.79
CA THR A 88 -21.83 -24.59 12.97
C THR A 88 -20.33 -24.92 12.92
N LEU A 89 -19.52 -24.19 13.72
CA LEU A 89 -18.81 -24.71 14.90
C LEU A 89 -17.73 -25.71 14.46
N ASP A 90 -16.43 -25.40 14.50
CA ASP A 90 -15.63 -25.37 15.73
C ASP A 90 -14.42 -24.44 15.65
N ALA A 91 -14.04 -23.89 16.80
CA ALA A 91 -13.12 -22.77 16.96
C ALA A 91 -11.64 -23.18 17.22
N GLU A 92 -11.01 -23.95 16.33
CA GLU A 92 -9.55 -24.23 16.49
C GLU A 92 -8.73 -24.42 15.19
N THR A 93 -9.17 -23.90 14.05
CA THR A 93 -8.34 -23.91 12.80
C THR A 93 -8.23 -22.55 12.10
N ALA A 94 -8.50 -21.46 12.83
CA ALA A 94 -8.51 -20.09 12.31
C ALA A 94 -7.13 -19.48 11.97
N ALA A 95 -6.07 -20.28 11.82
CA ALA A 95 -4.72 -19.78 11.47
C ALA A 95 -4.08 -20.45 10.24
N LEU A 96 -4.75 -21.41 9.60
CA LEU A 96 -4.21 -22.10 8.42
C LEU A 96 -5.27 -22.26 7.33
N ASP A 97 -6.12 -21.25 7.14
CA ASP A 97 -7.04 -21.32 6.01
C ASP A 97 -7.58 -19.98 5.50
N ALA A 98 -6.68 -19.14 4.99
CA ALA A 98 -7.07 -18.04 4.10
C ALA A 98 -7.06 -18.48 2.62
N SER A 99 -7.18 -19.79 2.34
CA SER A 99 -6.98 -20.36 1.00
C SER A 99 -7.80 -21.61 0.66
N SER A 100 -8.83 -21.99 1.43
CA SER A 100 -9.69 -23.15 1.16
C SER A 100 -11.16 -22.75 1.16
N GLY A 101 -11.53 -22.28 -0.03
CA GLY A 101 -12.89 -22.20 -0.53
C GLY A 101 -12.92 -22.01 -2.04
N GLN A 102 -11.77 -22.13 -2.72
CA GLN A 102 -11.58 -21.68 -4.10
C GLN A 102 -11.35 -22.84 -5.08
N GLN A 103 -11.91 -24.02 -4.82
CA GLN A 103 -11.64 -25.18 -5.68
C GLN A 103 -12.65 -25.34 -6.84
N ASP A 104 -13.87 -24.79 -6.79
CA ASP A 104 -14.87 -25.00 -7.88
C ASP A 104 -15.41 -23.73 -8.57
N ASP A 105 -15.15 -22.53 -8.03
CA ASP A 105 -15.72 -21.29 -8.58
C ASP A 105 -14.70 -20.37 -9.27
N SER A 106 -13.43 -20.73 -9.26
CA SER A 106 -12.35 -20.01 -9.99
C SER A 106 -12.65 -19.90 -11.49
N ALA A 107 -13.33 -20.90 -12.06
CA ALA A 107 -13.74 -20.92 -13.45
C ALA A 107 -14.81 -19.87 -13.80
N LYS A 108 -15.52 -19.32 -12.80
CA LYS A 108 -16.60 -18.34 -13.00
C LYS A 108 -16.18 -16.89 -12.70
N ILE A 109 -14.91 -16.67 -12.37
CA ILE A 109 -14.36 -15.35 -12.07
C ILE A 109 -14.28 -14.53 -13.37
N VAL A 110 -14.85 -13.33 -13.35
CA VAL A 110 -14.76 -12.34 -14.43
C VAL A 110 -13.53 -11.45 -14.22
N TYR A 111 -13.38 -10.95 -12.98
CA TYR A 111 -12.21 -10.17 -12.56
C TYR A 111 -11.80 -10.55 -11.14
N GLN A 112 -10.50 -10.56 -10.89
CA GLN A 112 -9.90 -10.63 -9.56
C GLN A 112 -9.09 -9.36 -9.30
N ALA A 113 -9.51 -8.57 -8.34
CA ALA A 113 -8.77 -7.41 -7.87
C ALA A 113 -7.96 -7.76 -6.61
N SER A 114 -6.71 -7.31 -6.54
CA SER A 114 -5.84 -7.50 -5.39
C SER A 114 -5.18 -6.20 -4.98
N ILE A 115 -5.19 -5.88 -3.69
CA ILE A 115 -4.41 -4.78 -3.12
C ILE A 115 -2.97 -5.28 -2.95
N THR A 116 -2.02 -4.56 -3.53
CA THR A 116 -0.59 -4.92 -3.49
C THR A 116 0.17 -4.10 -2.48
N ASP A 117 -0.18 -2.82 -2.35
CA ASP A 117 0.52 -1.89 -1.47
C ASP A 117 -0.45 -0.88 -0.85
N VAL A 118 -0.14 -0.46 0.37
CA VAL A 118 -0.89 0.58 1.06
C VAL A 118 0.10 1.54 1.70
N THR A 119 -0.05 2.82 1.37
CA THR A 119 0.80 3.89 1.87
C THR A 119 -0.01 4.91 2.67
N ARG A 120 0.71 5.65 3.51
CA ARG A 120 0.17 6.74 4.32
C ARG A 120 1.12 7.91 4.32
N ASP A 121 0.53 9.08 4.21
CA ASP A 121 1.17 10.36 4.44
C ASP A 121 0.36 11.09 5.52
N CYS A 122 1.04 11.66 6.50
CA CYS A 122 0.45 12.24 7.70
C CYS A 122 0.89 13.70 7.83
N ILE A 123 -0.07 14.61 7.86
CA ILE A 123 0.16 16.04 8.12
C ILE A 123 -0.44 16.37 9.48
N ARG A 124 0.35 16.99 10.35
CA ARG A 124 -0.11 17.49 11.64
C ARG A 124 -0.34 18.99 11.55
N ALA A 125 -1.51 19.42 11.98
CA ALA A 125 -1.83 20.83 12.11
C ALA A 125 -2.84 21.02 13.26
N ASN A 126 -2.63 22.04 14.10
CA ASN A 126 -3.60 22.48 15.10
C ASN A 126 -4.10 21.38 16.06
N GLY A 127 -3.24 20.42 16.46
CA GLY A 127 -3.61 19.30 17.34
C GLY A 127 -4.42 18.19 16.66
N SER A 128 -4.53 18.23 15.33
CA SER A 128 -5.17 17.21 14.52
C SER A 128 -4.17 16.55 13.57
N LEU A 129 -4.40 15.27 13.28
CA LEU A 129 -3.66 14.46 12.33
C LEU A 129 -4.53 14.24 11.09
N THR A 130 -4.16 14.88 9.98
CA THR A 130 -4.75 14.63 8.67
C THR A 130 -3.93 13.57 7.96
N MET A 131 -4.58 12.47 7.57
CA MET A 131 -3.95 11.34 6.92
C MET A 131 -4.42 11.25 5.47
N LYS A 132 -3.46 11.11 4.56
CA LYS A 132 -3.68 10.70 3.18
C LYS A 132 -3.32 9.23 3.06
N ILE A 133 -4.30 8.39 2.81
CA ILE A 133 -4.11 6.95 2.69
C ILE A 133 -4.28 6.59 1.22
N ALA A 134 -3.24 6.01 0.63
CA ALA A 134 -3.28 5.55 -0.75
C ALA A 134 -3.19 4.02 -0.80
N VAL A 135 -4.09 3.43 -1.56
CA VAL A 135 -4.22 1.98 -1.79
C VAL A 135 -3.88 1.74 -3.25
N ALA A 136 -2.83 0.96 -3.49
CA ALA A 136 -2.42 0.54 -4.81
C ALA A 136 -2.73 -0.95 -4.99
N GLY A 137 -3.22 -1.28 -6.18
CA GLY A 137 -3.55 -2.65 -6.51
C GLY A 137 -3.60 -2.91 -7.99
N LYS A 138 -3.95 -4.14 -8.33
CA LYS A 138 -4.10 -4.61 -9.70
C LYS A 138 -5.39 -5.39 -9.86
N VAL A 139 -6.00 -5.26 -11.03
CA VAL A 139 -7.16 -6.04 -11.46
C VAL A 139 -6.72 -6.98 -12.56
N VAL A 140 -6.86 -8.27 -12.32
CA VAL A 140 -6.50 -9.35 -13.23
C VAL A 140 -7.76 -9.91 -13.90
N PRO A 141 -7.80 -9.98 -15.24
CA PRO A 141 -8.83 -10.70 -15.98
C PRO A 141 -8.94 -12.17 -15.56
N GLY A 142 -10.17 -12.65 -15.34
CA GLY A 142 -10.45 -14.07 -15.06
C GLY A 142 -10.82 -14.87 -16.32
N PRO A 143 -11.06 -16.19 -16.20
CA PRO A 143 -11.45 -17.05 -17.32
C PRO A 143 -12.74 -16.61 -18.04
N MET A 144 -13.67 -15.98 -17.31
CA MET A 144 -14.92 -15.46 -17.84
C MET A 144 -14.85 -13.95 -18.13
N PHE A 145 -13.67 -13.45 -18.50
CA PHE A 145 -13.45 -12.03 -18.75
C PHE A 145 -14.47 -11.46 -19.74
N SER A 146 -15.04 -10.33 -19.36
CA SER A 146 -15.78 -9.45 -20.24
C SER A 146 -15.14 -8.07 -20.11
N PRO A 147 -14.93 -7.30 -21.18
CA PRO A 147 -14.48 -5.92 -21.04
C PRO A 147 -15.58 -5.07 -20.37
N GLY A 148 -15.19 -4.11 -19.53
CA GLY A 148 -16.13 -3.24 -18.82
C GLY A 148 -15.56 -2.46 -17.64
N THR A 149 -16.43 -1.75 -16.93
CA THR A 149 -16.08 -1.01 -15.71
C THR A 149 -16.42 -1.84 -14.48
N ILE A 150 -15.44 -2.08 -13.63
CA ILE A 150 -15.60 -2.71 -12.32
C ILE A 150 -15.69 -1.63 -11.24
N THR A 151 -16.61 -1.79 -10.29
CA THR A 151 -16.70 -0.94 -9.09
C THR A 151 -16.16 -1.71 -7.89
N MET A 152 -15.08 -1.24 -7.30
CA MET A 152 -14.41 -1.84 -6.16
C MET A 152 -14.73 -1.04 -4.89
N PRO A 153 -15.32 -1.68 -3.86
CA PRO A 153 -15.64 -1.01 -2.63
C PRO A 153 -14.43 -1.06 -1.68
N ILE A 154 -13.69 0.04 -1.57
CA ILE A 154 -12.51 0.16 -0.72
C ILE A 154 -12.93 0.87 0.57
N ARG A 155 -12.76 0.22 1.72
CA ARG A 155 -12.97 0.84 3.03
C ARG A 155 -11.65 1.26 3.63
N ILE A 156 -11.65 2.46 4.20
CA ILE A 156 -10.59 2.95 5.07
C ILE A 156 -11.18 3.14 6.47
N ALA A 157 -10.48 2.62 7.48
CA ALA A 157 -10.86 2.77 8.86
C ALA A 157 -9.65 3.11 9.74
N VAL A 158 -9.84 4.05 10.67
CA VAL A 158 -8.86 4.39 11.71
C VAL A 158 -9.43 3.94 13.04
N MET A 159 -8.65 3.16 13.77
CA MET A 159 -9.00 2.63 15.07
C MET A 159 -8.02 3.09 16.13
N HIS A 160 -8.54 3.32 17.33
CA HIS A 160 -7.77 3.56 18.54
C HIS A 160 -8.12 2.47 19.55
N GLY A 161 -7.25 1.46 19.66
CA GLY A 161 -7.54 0.24 20.41
C GLY A 161 -8.79 -0.48 19.89
N LYS A 162 -9.93 -0.28 20.55
CA LYS A 162 -11.24 -0.87 20.18
C LYS A 162 -12.23 0.15 19.60
N GLU A 163 -11.91 1.43 19.67
CA GLU A 163 -12.75 2.50 19.18
C GLU A 163 -12.48 2.78 17.71
N VAL A 164 -13.54 3.01 16.92
CA VAL A 164 -13.43 3.38 15.51
C VAL A 164 -13.56 4.89 15.41
N LEU A 165 -12.44 5.57 15.17
CA LEU A 165 -12.40 7.03 15.03
C LEU A 165 -12.92 7.49 13.67
N TYR A 166 -12.67 6.68 12.65
CA TYR A 166 -13.07 6.98 11.28
C TYR A 166 -13.35 5.69 10.51
N SER A 167 -14.42 5.69 9.70
CA SER A 167 -14.67 4.61 8.73
C SER A 167 -15.47 5.14 7.55
N GLN A 168 -14.88 5.11 6.36
CA GLN A 168 -15.57 5.45 5.12
C GLN A 168 -15.36 4.37 4.05
N LEU A 169 -16.42 4.13 3.29
CA LEU A 169 -16.44 3.20 2.17
C LEU A 169 -16.48 4.00 0.86
N HIS A 170 -15.52 3.77 -0.01
CA HIS A 170 -15.38 4.43 -1.30
C HIS A 170 -15.63 3.45 -2.43
N GLN A 171 -16.42 3.86 -3.43
CA GLN A 171 -16.68 3.07 -4.63
C GLN A 171 -15.74 3.52 -5.73
N HIS A 172 -14.58 2.85 -5.86
CA HIS A 172 -13.59 3.17 -6.87
C HIS A 172 -13.87 2.40 -8.16
N GLN A 173 -14.04 3.12 -9.27
CA GLN A 173 -14.30 2.51 -10.58
C GLN A 173 -13.02 2.40 -11.39
N VAL A 174 -12.79 1.22 -11.98
CA VAL A 174 -11.66 0.97 -12.88
C VAL A 174 -12.19 0.36 -14.17
N GLN A 175 -11.74 0.90 -15.30
CA GLN A 175 -12.07 0.36 -16.62
C GLN A 175 -11.04 -0.70 -16.99
N VAL A 176 -11.51 -1.92 -17.27
CA VAL A 176 -10.66 -3.03 -17.70
C VAL A 176 -11.07 -3.43 -19.10
N THR A 177 -10.21 -3.12 -20.06
CA THR A 177 -10.47 -3.34 -21.49
C THR A 177 -9.60 -4.45 -22.07
N ASN A 178 -8.44 -4.73 -21.46
CA ASN A 178 -7.48 -5.70 -21.97
C ASN A 178 -7.67 -7.07 -21.29
N PRO A 179 -7.93 -8.15 -22.05
CA PRO A 179 -8.06 -9.50 -21.50
C PRO A 179 -6.72 -10.13 -21.08
N SER A 180 -5.59 -9.59 -21.56
CA SER A 180 -4.27 -10.21 -21.42
C SER A 180 -3.36 -9.53 -20.42
N SER A 181 -3.72 -8.35 -19.89
CA SER A 181 -2.91 -7.60 -18.95
C SER A 181 -3.67 -7.20 -17.69
N ALA A 182 -2.97 -7.21 -16.56
CA ALA A 182 -3.51 -6.68 -15.31
C ALA A 182 -3.58 -5.15 -15.38
N THR A 183 -4.72 -4.58 -15.01
CA THR A 183 -4.90 -3.12 -14.92
C THR A 183 -4.51 -2.66 -13.53
N GLN A 184 -3.49 -1.80 -13.43
CA GLN A 184 -3.08 -1.19 -12.15
C GLN A 184 -3.99 -0.02 -11.81
N PHE A 185 -4.33 0.12 -10.53
CA PHE A 185 -5.08 1.26 -10.02
C PHE A 185 -4.44 1.82 -8.75
N VAL A 186 -4.70 3.10 -8.49
CA VAL A 186 -4.31 3.80 -7.27
C VAL A 186 -5.52 4.58 -6.79
N PHE A 187 -5.93 4.32 -5.56
CA PHE A 187 -6.99 5.03 -4.88
C PHE A 187 -6.38 5.83 -3.72
N THR A 188 -6.77 7.10 -3.56
CA THR A 188 -6.27 7.95 -2.47
C THR A 188 -7.44 8.60 -1.75
N ASP A 189 -7.44 8.52 -0.42
CA ASP A 189 -8.36 9.25 0.45
C ASP A 189 -7.58 10.23 1.32
N SER A 190 -7.88 11.51 1.17
CA SER A 190 -7.28 12.62 1.92
C SER A 190 -8.18 13.20 3.01
N ASN A 191 -9.37 12.64 3.21
CA ASN A 191 -10.38 13.18 4.13
C ASN A 191 -10.27 12.58 5.53
N VAL A 192 -9.26 11.74 5.78
CA VAL A 192 -9.08 11.07 7.05
C VAL A 192 -8.48 12.05 8.05
N VAL A 193 -9.29 12.46 9.01
CA VAL A 193 -8.87 13.36 10.10
C VAL A 193 -9.09 12.64 11.42
N ALA A 194 -8.05 12.58 12.24
CA ALA A 194 -8.09 12.00 13.57
C ALA A 194 -7.44 12.96 14.58
N PRO A 195 -7.81 12.88 15.88
CA PRO A 195 -7.09 13.59 16.93
C PRO A 195 -5.62 13.16 16.95
N GLU A 196 -4.69 14.09 17.25
CA GLU A 196 -3.27 13.75 17.31
C GLU A 196 -3.00 12.67 18.38
N PRO A 197 -2.38 11.53 18.01
CA PRO A 197 -2.15 10.44 18.95
C PRO A 197 -1.08 10.82 19.97
N THR A 198 -1.37 10.61 21.26
CA THR A 198 -0.41 10.79 22.36
C THR A 198 0.48 9.56 22.55
N ALA A 199 0.09 8.40 22.00
CA ALA A 199 0.79 7.13 22.05
C ALA A 199 0.76 6.40 20.68
N ARG A 200 1.39 5.22 20.60
CA ARG A 200 1.46 4.40 19.36
C ARG A 200 0.35 3.35 19.27
N ASP A 201 -0.87 3.75 19.58
CA ASP A 201 -2.07 2.91 19.74
C ASP A 201 -3.07 3.05 18.59
N TYR A 202 -2.80 3.93 17.63
CA TYR A 202 -3.62 4.10 16.45
C TYR A 202 -3.26 3.04 15.41
N GLN A 203 -4.27 2.39 14.86
CA GLN A 203 -4.13 1.43 13.78
C GLN A 203 -5.06 1.79 12.64
N VAL A 204 -4.50 1.80 11.44
CA VAL A 204 -5.25 2.12 10.23
C VAL A 204 -5.40 0.87 9.39
N PHE A 205 -6.62 0.63 8.94
CA PHE A 205 -6.99 -0.48 8.10
C PHE A 205 -7.48 0.03 6.75
N ALA A 206 -6.93 -0.54 5.68
CA ALA A 206 -7.46 -0.42 4.34
C ALA A 206 -7.80 -1.82 3.83
N GLY A 207 -8.81 -1.94 2.98
CA GLY A 207 -9.20 -3.21 2.40
C GLY A 207 -10.49 -3.12 1.60
N TYR A 208 -10.81 -4.19 0.86
CA TYR A 208 -12.13 -4.29 0.23
C TYR A 208 -13.20 -4.62 1.26
N ASP A 209 -14.35 -3.96 1.15
CA ASP A 209 -15.51 -4.26 1.98
C ASP A 209 -16.78 -4.30 1.13
N GLU A 210 -17.42 -5.47 1.06
CA GLU A 210 -18.67 -5.65 0.32
C GLU A 210 -19.91 -5.17 1.10
N GLY A 211 -19.72 -4.65 2.32
CA GLY A 211 -20.79 -4.33 3.25
C GLY A 211 -21.53 -5.58 3.72
N PRO A 212 -22.51 -5.45 4.63
CA PRO A 212 -23.41 -6.56 4.92
C PRO A 212 -24.10 -6.97 3.61
N PRO A 213 -24.22 -8.28 3.32
CA PRO A 213 -24.89 -8.73 2.11
C PRO A 213 -26.28 -8.10 2.10
N LYS A 214 -26.62 -7.36 1.03
CA LYS A 214 -27.94 -6.76 0.87
C LYS A 214 -28.96 -7.87 1.11
N LYS A 215 -29.66 -7.81 2.25
CA LYS A 215 -30.82 -8.66 2.51
C LYS A 215 -31.79 -8.27 1.41
N THR A 216 -31.89 -9.10 0.39
CA THR A 216 -32.95 -8.95 -0.59
C THR A 216 -34.21 -9.25 0.19
N ASP A 217 -35.00 -8.21 0.48
CA ASP A 217 -36.33 -8.36 1.03
C ASP A 217 -37.14 -9.17 0.02
N LYS A 218 -37.08 -10.49 0.16
CA LYS A 218 -38.08 -11.40 -0.41
C LYS A 218 -39.35 -11.07 0.34
N LYS A 219 -40.11 -10.10 -0.20
CA LYS A 219 -41.53 -9.95 0.05
C LYS A 219 -42.16 -11.29 -0.34
N VAL A 220 -42.34 -12.16 0.65
CA VAL A 220 -43.20 -13.33 0.56
C VAL A 220 -44.60 -12.74 0.41
N ALA A 221 -45.03 -12.56 -0.84
CA ALA A 221 -46.44 -12.44 -1.16
C ALA A 221 -47.02 -13.84 -0.91
N ALA A 222 -47.42 -14.05 0.35
CA ALA A 222 -48.32 -15.11 0.73
C ALA A 222 -49.67 -14.87 0.05
N ALA A 223 -50.29 -16.00 -0.27
CA ALA A 223 -51.61 -16.16 -0.85
C ALA A 223 -52.69 -15.28 -0.24
N GLU A 224 -53.63 -14.87 -1.08
CA GLU A 224 -55.06 -15.10 -0.83
C GLU A 224 -55.75 -15.38 -2.17
#